data_AF-A0A1V6CFN1-F1
#
_entry.id   AF-A0A1V6CFN1-F1
#
_cell.length_a   1.000
_cell.length_b   1.000
_cell.length_c   1.000
_cell.angle_alpha   90.00
_cell.angle_beta   90.00
_cell.angle_gamma   90.00
#
_symmetry.space_group_name_H-M   'P 1'
#
loop_
_entity.id
_entity.type
_entity.pdbx_description
1 polymer ?
#
loop_
_entity_poly.entity_id
_entity_poly.type
_entity_poly.pdbx_seq_one_letter_code
_entity_poly.pdbx_strand_id
1 'polypeptide(L)'
;MEKIDARTHSPQVQYEIRKQVIRRRKQGFSNKTVAQGVGISVCHASRIWQSYKKGGSKAIEPGTRGRRHRQKRTLMEDQEREIQRLIIDKTPPISSSSPLLSGREK
;
A
#
# COMPACT_ATOMS: atom_id res chain seq x y z
N MET A 1 23.31 15.77 9.76
CA MET A 1 22.50 14.54 9.86
C MET A 1 21.73 14.44 8.57
N GLU A 2 22.07 13.47 7.72
CA GLU A 2 21.36 13.31 6.44
C GLU A 2 19.88 13.07 6.71
N LYS A 3 19.05 13.85 6.03
CA LYS A 3 17.61 13.83 6.23
C LYS A 3 17.04 12.70 5.37
N ILE A 4 17.09 11.48 5.91
CA ILE A 4 16.55 10.31 5.23
C ILE A 4 15.06 10.56 4.99
N ASP A 5 14.66 10.73 3.72
CA ASP A 5 13.27 10.95 3.39
C ASP A 5 12.50 9.63 3.51
N ALA A 6 11.61 9.56 4.50
CA ALA A 6 10.78 8.38 4.71
C ALA A 6 9.82 8.10 3.53
N ARG A 7 9.61 9.06 2.61
CA ARG A 7 8.78 8.91 1.41
C ARG A 7 9.40 7.99 0.36
N THR A 8 10.74 7.92 0.30
CA THR A 8 11.48 7.05 -0.62
C THR A 8 11.52 5.58 -0.19
N HIS A 9 11.19 5.28 1.07
CA HIS A 9 11.18 3.89 1.55
C HIS A 9 9.99 3.08 1.03
N SER A 10 10.22 1.78 0.84
CA SER A 10 9.16 0.82 0.53
C SER A 10 8.10 0.80 1.65
N PRO A 11 6.83 0.50 1.34
CA PRO A 11 5.76 0.43 2.34
C PRO A 11 6.07 -0.52 3.51
N GLN A 12 6.76 -1.62 3.24
CA GLN A 12 7.20 -2.60 4.23
C GLN A 12 8.21 -1.99 5.21
N VAL A 13 9.23 -1.30 4.69
CA VAL A 13 10.24 -0.63 5.53
C VAL A 13 9.58 0.44 6.41
N GLN A 14 8.65 1.21 5.86
CA GLN A 14 7.88 2.18 6.66
C GLN A 14 7.05 1.51 7.76
N TYR A 15 6.50 0.31 7.51
CA TYR A 15 5.75 -0.44 8.51
C TYR A 15 6.65 -0.94 9.64
N GLU A 16 7.82 -1.51 9.32
CA GLU A 16 8.79 -1.93 10.33
C GLU A 16 9.28 -0.77 11.19
N ILE A 17 9.55 0.39 10.57
CA ILE A 17 9.89 1.62 11.28
C ILE A 17 8.81 1.98 12.30
N ARG A 18 7.53 1.97 11.91
CA ARG A 18 6.43 2.26 12.84
C ARG A 18 6.36 1.22 13.97
N LYS A 19 6.55 -0.08 13.69
CA LYS A 19 6.60 -1.11 14.74
C LYS A 19 7.74 -0.86 15.74
N GLN A 20 8.92 -0.52 15.25
CA GLN A 20 10.07 -0.20 16.10
C GLN A 20 9.79 0.99 17.02
N VAL A 21 9.14 2.04 16.50
CA VAL A 21 8.70 3.19 17.29
C VAL A 21 7.73 2.75 18.41
N ILE A 22 6.70 1.95 18.10
CA ILE A 22 5.75 1.46 19.12
C ILE A 22 6.46 0.61 20.16
N ARG A 23 7.34 -0.30 19.75
CA ARG A 23 8.05 -1.21 20.65
C ARG A 23 8.90 -0.43 21.64
N ARG A 24 9.66 0.56 21.18
CA ARG A 24 10.44 1.44 22.06
C ARG A 24 9.55 2.31 22.95
N ARG A 25 8.39 2.76 22.45
CA ARG A 25 7.42 3.51 23.28
C ARG A 25 6.78 2.67 24.37
N LYS A 26 6.49 1.39 24.11
CA LYS A 26 6.04 0.44 25.13
C LYS A 26 7.09 0.17 26.19
N GLN A 27 8.38 0.23 25.83
CA GLN A 27 9.51 0.11 26.75
C GLN A 27 9.76 1.38 27.60
N GLY A 28 8.97 2.45 27.42
CA GLY A 28 9.08 3.68 28.23
C GLY A 28 10.03 4.74 27.67
N PHE A 29 10.66 4.52 26.51
CA PHE A 29 11.56 5.52 25.93
C PHE A 29 10.82 6.80 25.51
N SER A 30 11.51 7.94 25.65
CA SER A 30 11.00 9.24 25.23
C SER A 30 10.89 9.35 23.70
N ASN A 31 9.94 10.15 23.21
CA ASN A 31 9.78 10.38 21.77
C ASN A 31 11.05 10.93 21.10
N LYS A 32 11.83 11.75 21.83
CA LYS A 32 13.08 12.34 21.32
C LYS A 32 14.13 11.25 21.07
N THR A 33 14.32 10.36 22.03
CA THR A 33 15.28 9.23 21.93
C THR A 33 14.89 8.27 20.82
N VAL A 34 13.60 7.95 20.70
CA VAL A 34 13.10 7.06 19.63
C VAL A 34 13.25 7.71 18.26
N ALA A 35 12.95 9.00 18.14
CA ALA A 35 13.10 9.75 16.90
C ALA A 35 14.56 9.79 16.43
N GLN A 36 15.51 10.05 17.34
CA GLN A 36 16.94 10.01 17.04
C GLN A 36 17.41 8.61 16.62
N GLY A 37 16.99 7.56 17.34
CA GLY A 37 17.42 6.19 17.06
C GLY A 37 16.87 5.60 15.76
N VAL A 38 15.74 6.09 15.25
CA VAL A 38 15.13 5.61 14.00
C VAL A 38 15.32 6.61 12.85
N GLY A 39 15.89 7.79 13.11
CA GLY A 39 16.13 8.82 12.08
C GLY A 39 14.85 9.52 11.59
N ILE A 40 13.86 9.72 12.47
CA ILE A 40 12.57 10.34 12.14
C ILE A 40 12.39 11.65 12.91
N SER A 41 11.50 12.54 12.47
CA SER A 41 11.09 13.68 13.28
C SER A 41 10.31 13.28 14.55
N VAL A 42 10.50 14.04 15.62
CA VAL A 42 9.80 13.85 16.91
C VAL A 42 8.27 13.93 16.74
N CYS A 43 7.79 14.83 15.89
CA CYS A 43 6.37 14.98 15.57
C CYS A 43 5.79 13.71 14.92
N HIS A 44 6.53 13.09 14.01
CA HIS A 44 6.08 11.87 13.34
C HIS A 44 6.08 10.67 14.29
N ALA A 45 7.08 10.54 15.18
CA ALA A 45 7.06 9.54 16.25
C ALA A 45 5.84 9.71 17.19
N SER A 46 5.50 10.95 17.55
CA SER A 46 4.31 11.26 18.36
C SER A 46 3.01 10.87 17.64
N ARG A 47 2.89 11.19 16.35
CA ARG A 47 1.72 10.85 15.53
C ARG A 47 1.51 9.33 15.43
N ILE A 48 2.58 8.56 15.20
CA ILE A 48 2.52 7.09 15.18
C ILE A 48 2.00 6.56 16.52
N TRP A 49 2.48 7.09 17.63
CA TRP A 49 2.04 6.67 18.97
C TRP A 49 0.56 6.99 19.23
N GLN A 50 0.09 8.16 18.82
CA GLN A 50 -1.33 8.53 18.94
C GLN A 50 -2.22 7.66 18.07
N SER A 51 -1.82 7.39 16.81
CA SER A 51 -2.52 6.45 15.93
C SER A 51 -2.60 5.05 16.52
N TYR A 52 -1.50 4.56 17.13
CA TYR A 52 -1.49 3.28 17.85
C TYR A 52 -2.48 3.26 19.01
N LYS A 53 -2.53 4.32 19.83
CA LYS A 53 -3.48 4.42 20.95
C LYS A 53 -4.94 4.41 20.49
N LYS A 54 -5.24 4.97 19.32
CA LYS A 54 -6.61 5.07 18.79
C LYS A 54 -7.10 3.80 18.11
N GLY A 55 -6.25 3.11 17.35
CA GLY A 55 -6.68 1.98 16.50
C GLY A 55 -5.79 0.74 16.57
N GLY A 56 -4.91 0.66 17.57
CA GLY A 56 -4.07 -0.51 17.83
C GLY A 56 -3.12 -0.84 16.67
N SER A 57 -2.89 -2.13 16.45
CA SER A 57 -2.02 -2.65 15.37
C SER A 57 -2.56 -2.35 13.98
N LYS A 58 -3.89 -2.41 13.80
CA LYS A 58 -4.58 -2.15 12.52
C LYS A 58 -4.35 -0.72 12.01
N ALA A 59 -4.20 0.25 12.91
CA ALA A 59 -3.95 1.64 12.53
C ALA A 59 -2.57 1.89 11.90
N ILE A 60 -1.66 0.91 12.00
CA ILE A 60 -0.26 1.08 11.61
C ILE A 60 0.10 0.25 10.39
N GLU A 61 -0.75 -0.73 10.04
CA GLU A 61 -0.61 -1.52 8.84
C GLU A 61 -0.49 -0.65 7.58
N PRO A 62 0.38 -1.04 6.63
CA PRO A 62 0.47 -0.35 5.36
C PRO A 62 -0.84 -0.55 4.60
N GLY A 63 -1.58 0.52 4.38
CA GLY A 63 -2.76 0.47 3.52
C GLY A 63 -2.38 0.19 2.07
N THR A 64 -3.32 -0.34 1.29
CA THR A 64 -3.18 -0.51 -0.15
C THR A 64 -2.94 0.86 -0.79
N ARG A 65 -1.74 1.08 -1.34
CA ARG A 65 -1.44 2.26 -2.16
C ARG A 65 -2.02 2.06 -3.56
N GLY A 66 -2.46 3.15 -4.18
CA GLY A 66 -3.06 3.12 -5.52
C GLY A 66 -4.59 3.04 -5.50
N ARG A 67 -5.17 2.97 -6.69
CA ARG A 67 -6.62 2.94 -6.91
C ARG A 67 -7.19 1.64 -6.35
N ARG A 68 -8.26 1.73 -5.55
CA ARG A 68 -8.95 0.50 -5.12
C ARG A 68 -9.56 -0.19 -6.33
N HIS A 69 -9.67 -1.51 -6.27
CA HIS A 69 -10.36 -2.28 -7.29
C HIS A 69 -11.77 -1.67 -7.50
N ARG A 70 -12.15 -1.43 -8.76
CA ARG A 70 -13.43 -0.84 -9.19
C ARG A 70 -13.66 0.66 -8.90
N GLN A 71 -12.74 1.36 -8.22
CA GLN A 71 -12.91 2.78 -7.93
C GLN A 71 -12.84 3.62 -9.22
N LYS A 72 -13.67 4.67 -9.37
CA LYS A 72 -13.89 5.47 -10.61
C LYS A 72 -14.04 4.69 -11.94
N ARG A 73 -14.72 3.54 -11.90
CA ARG A 73 -15.37 3.04 -13.12
C ARG A 73 -16.54 3.96 -13.46
N THR A 74 -16.68 4.33 -14.73
CA THR A 74 -17.81 5.15 -15.21
C THR A 74 -19.04 4.28 -15.46
N LEU A 75 -18.82 2.99 -15.70
CA LEU A 75 -19.86 2.00 -15.99
C LEU A 75 -20.22 1.21 -14.73
N MET A 76 -21.50 0.89 -14.58
CA MET A 76 -21.98 -0.01 -13.53
C MET A 76 -21.54 -1.46 -13.81
N GLU A 77 -21.50 -2.30 -12.77
CA GLU A 77 -21.00 -3.68 -12.89
C GLU A 77 -21.75 -4.50 -13.95
N ASP A 78 -23.04 -4.24 -14.13
CA ASP A 78 -23.86 -4.86 -15.18
C ASP A 78 -23.46 -4.44 -16.58
N GLN A 79 -23.21 -3.14 -16.78
CA GLN A 79 -22.80 -2.57 -18.07
C GLN A 79 -21.41 -3.08 -18.48
N GLU A 80 -20.49 -3.21 -17.52
CA GLU A 80 -19.17 -3.78 -17.81
C GLU A 80 -19.25 -5.25 -18.22
N ARG A 81 -20.11 -6.03 -17.55
CA ARG A 81 -20.32 -7.45 -17.90
C ARG A 81 -20.93 -7.60 -19.29
N GLU A 82 -21.90 -6.76 -19.61
CA GLU A 82 -22.53 -6.76 -20.93
C GLU A 82 -21.53 -6.39 -22.03
N ILE A 83 -20.73 -5.33 -21.83
CA ILE A 83 -19.69 -4.94 -22.79
C ILE A 83 -18.62 -6.03 -22.94
N GLN A 84 -18.21 -6.68 -21.85
CA GLN A 84 -17.27 -7.80 -21.92
C GLN A 84 -17.82 -8.98 -22.74
N ARG A 85 -19.09 -9.33 -22.54
CA ARG A 85 -19.77 -10.37 -23.34
C ARG A 85 -19.86 -9.98 -24.80
N LEU A 86 -20.29 -8.74 -25.08
CA LEU A 86 -20.37 -8.22 -26.45
C LEU A 86 -19.01 -8.23 -27.15
N ILE A 87 -17.92 -7.89 -26.46
CA ILE A 87 -16.58 -7.98 -27.02
C ILE A 87 -16.25 -9.43 -27.37
N ILE A 88 -16.45 -10.39 -26.45
CA ILE A 88 -16.18 -11.81 -26.70
C ILE A 88 -17.01 -12.34 -27.87
N ASP A 89 -18.30 -12.02 -27.90
CA ASP A 89 -19.26 -12.54 -28.89
C ASP A 89 -19.06 -11.92 -30.28
N LYS A 90 -18.59 -10.67 -30.34
CA LYS A 90 -18.38 -9.94 -31.61
C LYS A 90 -16.93 -9.96 -32.09
N THR A 91 -15.99 -10.45 -31.29
CA THR A 91 -14.63 -10.68 -31.77
C THR A 91 -14.64 -11.91 -32.66
N PRO A 92 -14.38 -11.79 -33.99
CA PRO A 92 -14.26 -12.96 -34.83
C PRO A 92 -13.14 -13.85 -34.28
N PRO A 93 -13.28 -15.19 -34.33
CA PRO A 93 -12.19 -16.08 -33.93
C PRO A 93 -10.96 -15.68 -34.75
N ILE A 94 -9.88 -15.31 -34.05
CA ILE A 94 -8.62 -14.95 -34.69
C ILE A 94 -8.22 -16.14 -35.56
N SER A 95 -8.42 -16.02 -36.87
CA SER A 95 -7.98 -17.03 -37.81
C SER A 95 -6.46 -17.03 -37.78
N SER A 96 -5.89 -18.08 -37.21
CA SER A 96 -4.58 -18.64 -37.55
C SER A 96 -3.43 -17.65 -37.79
N SER A 97 -2.64 -17.41 -36.74
CA SER A 97 -1.18 -17.18 -36.72
C SER A 97 -0.76 -16.03 -35.81
N SER A 98 -0.37 -16.37 -34.57
CA SER A 98 0.67 -15.64 -33.82
C SER A 98 0.99 -16.37 -32.51
N PRO A 99 2.15 -17.06 -32.41
CA PRO A 99 2.62 -17.62 -31.16
C PRO A 99 3.41 -16.55 -30.40
N LEU A 100 2.72 -15.61 -29.74
CA LEU A 100 3.37 -14.64 -28.84
C LEU A 100 2.55 -14.43 -27.57
N LEU A 101 2.29 -15.51 -26.84
CA LEU A 101 2.06 -15.47 -25.40
C LEU A 101 2.64 -16.74 -24.76
N SER A 102 3.92 -17.00 -25.01
CA SER A 102 4.72 -17.72 -24.03
C SER A 102 4.99 -16.77 -22.86
N GLY A 103 4.44 -17.09 -21.69
CA GLY A 103 4.95 -16.59 -20.43
C GLY A 103 4.12 -15.50 -19.76
N ARG A 104 3.31 -15.93 -18.79
CA ARG A 104 3.45 -15.52 -17.38
C ARG A 104 2.35 -16.18 -16.54
N GLU A 105 2.64 -17.37 -16.05
CA GLU A 105 2.08 -17.83 -14.78
C GLU A 105 3.11 -17.54 -13.68
N LYS A 106 2.76 -16.62 -12.78
CA LYS A 106 3.10 -16.61 -11.35
C LYS A 106 2.06 -15.77 -10.62
#